data_AF-A0AAV2C7Q8-F1
#
_entry.id   AF-A0AAV2C7Q8-F1
#
_cell.length_a   1.000
_cell.length_b   1.000
_cell.length_c   1.000
_cell.angle_alpha   90.00
_cell.angle_beta   90.00
_cell.angle_gamma   90.00
#
_symmetry.space_group_name_H-M   'P 1'
#
loop_
_entity.id
_entity.type
_entity.pdbx_description
1 polymer ?
#
loop_
_entity_poly.entity_id
_entity_poly.type
_entity_poly.pdbx_seq_one_letter_code
_entity_poly.pdbx_strand_id
1 'polypeptide(L)'
;MGCRRTWFLQLLAVFLLWSSTSAVCRKNMARAQAKKALRVAAGKPSFKIAIFADLHFGENAWTDWGPLQDVLSTGLMSSVLEEQKPDFAVYLGDVITANNMAIANASAYWDQAIAPARDKRIPFATVFGNHDDARFEWPMEWFSPPGVPKVSCPAAAGAGDCSFRGTGRVELMRKEVERNRELSFSASGPNSLWPSVSNYVVPVGSSNGSGSPVLLMYFLDSGGGSYPGVISGAQSDWLQAKFRELNPDGRIPEIMFWHIPSTAYASVAPKSTAGVAQPCVGSINAESVASQDKEIATMDILVKRPSVKAVFVGHNHGMDWCCPYQKLWLCYARHTGYGGYGSWDRGVRLVELIGKPFSLKSWITMANGESHSEIILAS
;
A
#
# COMPACT_ATOMS: atom_id res chain seq x y z
N MET A 1 -22.04 32.11 -75.89
CA MET A 1 -22.42 30.79 -75.34
C MET A 1 -21.17 30.18 -74.73
N GLY A 2 -21.03 29.76 -73.48
CA GLY A 2 -21.90 29.66 -72.31
C GLY A 2 -20.97 29.20 -71.17
N CYS A 3 -21.14 29.75 -69.97
CA CYS A 3 -20.32 29.47 -68.80
C CYS A 3 -21.01 28.42 -67.91
N ARG A 4 -20.19 27.56 -67.26
CA ARG A 4 -20.42 26.72 -66.06
C ARG A 4 -20.78 25.23 -66.19
N ARG A 5 -20.20 24.51 -65.21
CA ARG A 5 -20.42 23.13 -64.68
C ARG A 5 -19.66 22.05 -65.48
N THR A 6 -18.83 21.21 -64.87
CA THR A 6 -19.02 20.41 -63.65
C THR A 6 -17.68 20.00 -63.00
N TRP A 7 -17.57 20.19 -61.69
CA TRP A 7 -16.70 19.37 -60.82
C TRP A 7 -17.55 18.23 -60.26
N PHE A 8 -16.94 17.04 -60.06
CA PHE A 8 -17.27 15.94 -59.13
C PHE A 8 -17.08 14.59 -59.82
N LEU A 9 -15.98 13.89 -59.50
CA LEU A 9 -15.90 12.42 -59.33
C LEU A 9 -14.42 12.01 -59.23
N GLN A 10 -13.83 12.09 -58.03
CA GLN A 10 -12.62 11.34 -57.66
C GLN A 10 -12.36 11.53 -56.14
N LEU A 11 -13.20 10.96 -55.26
CA LEU A 11 -12.94 11.01 -53.81
C LEU A 11 -13.63 9.91 -52.98
N LEU A 12 -13.97 8.76 -53.58
CA LEU A 12 -14.75 7.71 -52.89
C LEU A 12 -14.02 6.39 -52.59
N ALA A 13 -12.75 6.24 -52.97
CA ALA A 13 -12.03 4.96 -52.77
C ALA A 13 -11.08 4.91 -51.55
N VAL A 14 -10.82 6.03 -50.86
CA VAL A 14 -9.83 6.09 -49.75
C VAL A 14 -10.47 6.00 -48.35
N PHE A 15 -11.79 6.15 -48.23
CA PHE A 15 -12.47 6.20 -46.93
C PHE A 15 -12.82 4.83 -46.31
N LEU A 16 -12.74 3.72 -47.06
CA LEU A 16 -13.18 2.39 -46.58
C LEU A 16 -12.06 1.54 -45.96
N LEU A 17 -10.78 1.93 -46.11
CA LEU A 17 -9.63 1.25 -45.48
C LEU A 17 -9.14 1.91 -44.18
N TRP A 18 -9.66 3.09 -43.85
CA TRP A 18 -9.35 3.82 -42.60
C TRP A 18 -10.39 3.61 -41.49
N SER A 19 -11.56 3.06 -41.81
CA SER A 19 -12.61 2.79 -40.83
C SER A 19 -12.41 1.46 -40.11
N SER A 20 -11.84 0.45 -40.76
CA SER A 20 -11.63 -0.90 -40.21
C SER A 20 -10.43 -0.98 -39.26
N THR A 21 -9.33 -0.28 -39.55
CA THR A 21 -8.13 -0.23 -38.69
C THR A 21 -8.38 0.55 -37.40
N SER A 22 -9.17 1.63 -37.44
CA SER A 22 -9.52 2.43 -36.26
C SER A 22 -10.53 1.74 -35.33
N ALA A 23 -11.39 0.87 -35.85
CA ALA A 23 -12.31 0.05 -35.06
C ALA A 23 -11.60 -1.15 -34.39
N VAL A 24 -10.62 -1.76 -35.06
CA VAL A 24 -9.78 -2.83 -34.49
C VAL A 24 -8.82 -2.25 -33.44
N CYS A 25 -8.19 -1.10 -33.67
CA CYS A 25 -7.42 -0.39 -32.64
C CYS A 25 -8.28 0.03 -31.45
N ARG A 26 -9.51 0.53 -31.66
CA ARG A 26 -10.43 0.87 -30.57
C ARG A 26 -10.91 -0.36 -29.80
N LYS A 27 -11.19 -1.48 -30.48
CA LYS A 27 -11.53 -2.75 -29.82
C LYS A 27 -10.35 -3.34 -29.07
N ASN A 28 -9.13 -3.24 -29.59
CA ASN A 28 -7.92 -3.70 -28.92
C ASN A 28 -7.52 -2.78 -27.74
N MET A 29 -7.73 -1.46 -27.82
CA MET A 29 -7.57 -0.55 -26.67
C MET A 29 -8.67 -0.74 -25.62
N ALA A 30 -9.93 -0.95 -26.03
CA ALA A 30 -11.03 -1.26 -25.11
C ALA A 30 -10.87 -2.64 -24.45
N ARG A 31 -10.25 -3.61 -25.14
CA ARG A 31 -9.89 -4.93 -24.59
C ARG A 31 -8.62 -4.88 -23.75
N ALA A 32 -7.69 -3.96 -24.03
CA ALA A 32 -6.50 -3.69 -23.23
C ALA A 32 -6.79 -2.89 -21.95
N GLN A 33 -8.00 -2.34 -21.81
CA GLN A 33 -8.41 -1.53 -20.66
C GLN A 33 -9.82 -1.87 -20.17
N ALA A 34 -10.19 -3.16 -20.16
CA ALA A 34 -11.20 -3.61 -19.21
C ALA A 34 -10.60 -3.40 -17.81
N LYS A 35 -11.01 -2.33 -17.11
CA LYS A 35 -10.54 -2.03 -15.74
C LYS A 35 -10.70 -3.30 -14.90
N LYS A 36 -9.58 -3.84 -14.44
CA LYS A 36 -9.53 -4.94 -13.47
C LYS A 36 -10.37 -4.54 -12.26
N ALA A 37 -11.38 -5.35 -11.94
CA ALA A 37 -12.33 -5.05 -10.87
C ALA A 37 -12.11 -6.02 -9.70
N LEU A 38 -11.82 -5.48 -8.51
CA LEU A 38 -11.78 -6.24 -7.27
C LEU A 38 -13.21 -6.45 -6.79
N ARG A 39 -13.58 -7.68 -6.41
CA ARG A 39 -14.96 -8.01 -6.01
C ARG A 39 -14.94 -9.08 -4.93
N VAL A 40 -15.98 -9.09 -4.10
CA VAL A 40 -16.29 -10.24 -3.25
C VAL A 40 -16.60 -11.44 -4.14
N ALA A 41 -15.92 -12.56 -3.92
CA ALA A 41 -16.15 -13.77 -4.72
C ALA A 41 -17.58 -14.29 -4.57
N ALA A 42 -18.14 -14.85 -5.64
CA ALA A 42 -19.48 -15.44 -5.61
C ALA A 42 -19.56 -16.53 -4.53
N GLY A 43 -20.60 -16.48 -3.70
CA GLY A 43 -20.81 -17.43 -2.60
C GLY A 43 -19.95 -17.19 -1.34
N LYS A 44 -19.01 -16.23 -1.34
CA LYS A 44 -18.32 -15.83 -0.10
C LYS A 44 -19.19 -14.87 0.74
N PRO A 45 -19.27 -15.07 2.06
CA PRO A 45 -20.05 -14.23 2.95
C PRO A 45 -19.39 -12.86 3.23
N SER A 46 -18.08 -12.78 3.05
CA SER A 46 -17.22 -11.67 3.48
C SER A 46 -16.06 -11.45 2.52
N PHE A 47 -15.35 -10.35 2.72
CA PHE A 47 -14.10 -10.01 2.03
C PHE A 47 -13.00 -9.84 3.07
N LYS A 48 -11.90 -10.59 2.91
CA LYS A 48 -10.77 -10.59 3.87
C LYS A 48 -9.52 -9.96 3.27
N ILE A 49 -8.87 -9.10 4.05
CA ILE A 49 -7.65 -8.38 3.70
C ILE A 49 -6.54 -8.80 4.66
N ALA A 50 -5.37 -9.15 4.14
CA ALA A 50 -4.14 -9.25 4.92
C ALA A 50 -3.33 -7.96 4.78
N ILE A 51 -2.80 -7.44 5.88
CA ILE A 51 -2.02 -6.21 5.94
C ILE A 51 -0.61 -6.59 6.41
N PHE A 52 0.35 -6.43 5.52
CA PHE A 52 1.78 -6.57 5.77
C PHE A 52 2.36 -5.18 5.95
N ALA A 53 3.10 -4.95 7.02
CA ALA A 53 3.75 -3.67 7.27
C ALA A 53 5.20 -3.88 7.66
N ASP A 54 6.04 -2.89 7.34
CA ASP A 54 7.41 -2.81 7.85
C ASP A 54 8.22 -4.07 7.47
N LEU A 55 8.30 -4.39 6.19
CA LEU A 55 8.99 -5.60 5.74
C LEU A 55 10.51 -5.43 5.71
N HIS A 56 10.98 -4.22 5.39
CA HIS A 56 12.40 -3.85 5.35
C HIS A 56 13.27 -4.77 4.47
N PHE A 57 12.74 -5.23 3.33
CA PHE A 57 13.51 -6.10 2.43
C PHE A 57 14.82 -5.44 1.97
N GLY A 58 15.88 -6.26 1.92
CA GLY A 58 17.20 -5.86 1.47
C GLY A 58 18.04 -5.08 2.49
N GLU A 59 17.56 -4.95 3.72
CA GLU A 59 18.37 -4.41 4.82
C GLU A 59 19.67 -5.20 5.01
N ASN A 60 20.81 -4.51 5.15
CA ASN A 60 22.11 -5.13 5.41
C ASN A 60 22.46 -6.29 4.44
N ALA A 61 22.03 -6.18 3.18
CA ALA A 61 22.20 -7.22 2.16
C ALA A 61 23.66 -7.65 1.88
N TRP A 62 24.64 -6.87 2.35
CA TRP A 62 26.07 -7.19 2.30
C TRP A 62 26.53 -8.14 3.44
N THR A 63 25.62 -8.60 4.29
CA THR A 63 25.86 -9.58 5.37
C THR A 63 24.98 -10.82 5.19
N ASP A 64 25.27 -11.91 5.91
CA ASP A 64 24.39 -13.09 5.93
C ASP A 64 23.07 -12.84 6.69
N TRP A 65 23.03 -11.83 7.56
CA TRP A 65 21.87 -11.53 8.41
C TRP A 65 20.68 -11.01 7.61
N GLY A 66 20.91 -10.08 6.68
CA GLY A 66 19.86 -9.43 5.88
C GLY A 66 19.06 -10.40 5.01
N PRO A 67 19.71 -11.17 4.11
CA PRO A 67 19.03 -12.18 3.29
C PRO A 67 18.29 -13.23 4.13
N LEU A 68 18.79 -13.58 5.32
CA LEU A 68 18.07 -14.45 6.24
C LEU A 68 16.76 -13.81 6.72
N GLN A 69 16.74 -12.51 7.04
CA GLN A 69 15.51 -11.82 7.42
C GLN A 69 14.50 -11.77 6.27
N ASP A 70 14.95 -11.55 5.04
CA ASP A 70 14.08 -11.58 3.86
C ASP A 70 13.41 -12.95 3.69
N VAL A 71 14.18 -14.04 3.86
CA VAL A 71 13.65 -15.42 3.82
C VAL A 71 12.62 -15.67 4.91
N LEU A 72 12.88 -15.24 6.15
CA LEU A 72 11.94 -15.40 7.26
C LEU A 72 10.65 -14.60 7.02
N SER A 73 10.76 -13.37 6.50
CA SER A 73 9.63 -12.52 6.12
C SER A 73 8.78 -13.16 5.02
N THR A 74 9.43 -13.68 3.97
CA THR A 74 8.77 -14.46 2.90
C THR A 74 8.05 -15.68 3.45
N GLY A 75 8.68 -16.41 4.38
CA GLY A 75 8.10 -17.57 5.05
C GLY A 75 6.82 -17.22 5.81
N LEU A 76 6.87 -16.21 6.67
CA LEU A 76 5.71 -15.76 7.45
C LEU A 76 4.56 -15.30 6.55
N MET A 77 4.83 -14.42 5.58
CA MET A 77 3.81 -13.97 4.63
C MET A 77 3.18 -15.14 3.89
N SER A 78 4.00 -16.08 3.40
CA SER A 78 3.49 -17.26 2.69
C SER A 78 2.60 -18.12 3.59
N SER A 79 3.02 -18.41 4.82
CA SER A 79 2.23 -19.20 5.76
C SER A 79 0.87 -18.56 6.06
N VAL A 80 0.86 -17.25 6.36
CA VAL A 80 -0.40 -16.54 6.65
C VAL A 80 -1.32 -16.49 5.44
N LEU A 81 -0.80 -16.22 4.25
CA LEU A 81 -1.61 -16.21 3.02
C LEU A 81 -2.24 -17.57 2.73
N GLU A 82 -1.54 -18.67 3.05
CA GLU A 82 -2.01 -20.03 2.84
C GLU A 82 -3.08 -20.45 3.86
N GLU A 83 -2.87 -20.10 5.13
CA GLU A 83 -3.75 -20.44 6.22
C GLU A 83 -5.01 -19.57 6.25
N GLN A 84 -4.82 -18.24 6.19
CA GLN A 84 -5.91 -17.27 6.34
C GLN A 84 -6.70 -17.05 5.05
N LYS A 85 -6.13 -17.40 3.89
CA LYS A 85 -6.73 -17.31 2.54
C LYS A 85 -7.43 -15.97 2.29
N PRO A 86 -6.75 -14.83 2.48
CA PRO A 86 -7.35 -13.52 2.26
C PRO A 86 -7.72 -13.35 0.78
N ASP A 87 -8.71 -12.50 0.52
CA ASP A 87 -9.12 -12.09 -0.82
C ASP A 87 -8.21 -11.00 -1.39
N PHE A 88 -7.47 -10.29 -0.54
CA PHE A 88 -6.61 -9.17 -0.91
C PHE A 88 -5.45 -9.01 0.07
N ALA A 89 -4.33 -8.48 -0.40
CA ALA A 89 -3.20 -8.08 0.43
C ALA A 89 -2.89 -6.58 0.33
N VAL A 90 -2.51 -5.96 1.43
CA VAL A 90 -2.02 -4.59 1.48
C VAL A 90 -0.60 -4.61 2.01
N TYR A 91 0.32 -3.99 1.28
CA TYR A 91 1.68 -3.71 1.76
C TYR A 91 1.72 -2.25 2.24
N LEU A 92 1.79 -2.08 3.55
CA LEU A 92 1.53 -0.84 4.28
C LEU A 92 2.81 -0.03 4.54
N GLY A 93 3.61 0.19 3.51
CA GLY A 93 4.87 0.95 3.58
C GLY A 93 6.02 0.21 4.25
N ASP A 94 7.21 0.78 4.05
CA ASP A 94 8.49 0.20 4.43
C ASP A 94 8.63 -1.25 3.93
N VAL A 95 8.24 -1.43 2.66
CA VAL A 95 8.33 -2.71 1.95
C VAL A 95 9.79 -3.08 1.76
N ILE A 96 10.62 -2.09 1.44
CA ILE A 96 12.07 -2.22 1.28
C ILE A 96 12.79 -1.13 2.07
N THR A 97 14.11 -1.29 2.23
CA THR A 97 14.99 -0.24 2.78
C THR A 97 15.55 0.73 1.71
N ALA A 98 15.08 0.58 0.47
CA ALA A 98 15.42 1.31 -0.75
C ALA A 98 16.88 1.80 -0.86
N ASN A 99 17.15 3.08 -0.58
CA ASN A 99 18.49 3.63 -0.80
C ASN A 99 19.45 3.32 0.36
N ASN A 100 19.02 2.63 1.43
CA ASN A 100 19.95 2.00 2.38
C ASN A 100 20.59 0.70 1.84
N MET A 101 20.43 0.41 0.55
CA MET A 101 21.03 -0.73 -0.13
C MET A 101 22.17 -0.31 -1.06
N ALA A 102 23.20 -1.14 -1.15
CA ALA A 102 24.35 -0.94 -2.03
C ALA A 102 24.08 -1.36 -3.50
N ILE A 103 22.92 -0.99 -4.04
CA ILE A 103 22.46 -1.35 -5.38
C ILE A 103 21.87 -0.15 -6.11
N ALA A 104 22.11 -0.05 -7.42
CA ALA A 104 21.50 0.99 -8.26
C ALA A 104 20.02 0.73 -8.56
N ASN A 105 19.51 -0.49 -8.32
CA ASN A 105 18.14 -0.84 -8.64
C ASN A 105 17.51 -1.72 -7.55
N ALA A 106 16.76 -1.09 -6.65
CA ALA A 106 16.08 -1.70 -5.52
C ALA A 106 14.80 -2.48 -5.88
N SER A 107 14.32 -2.37 -7.14
CA SER A 107 13.08 -3.03 -7.56
C SER A 107 13.11 -4.56 -7.49
N ALA A 108 14.30 -5.18 -7.43
CA ALA A 108 14.42 -6.62 -7.24
C ALA A 108 13.93 -7.05 -5.84
N TYR A 109 14.28 -6.29 -4.80
CA TYR A 109 13.80 -6.53 -3.43
C TYR A 109 12.32 -6.21 -3.29
N TRP A 110 11.84 -5.15 -3.97
CA TRP A 110 10.41 -4.89 -4.04
C TRP A 110 9.66 -6.08 -4.63
N ASP A 111 10.16 -6.63 -5.73
CA ASP A 111 9.55 -7.80 -6.35
C ASP A 111 9.62 -9.07 -5.47
N GLN A 112 10.71 -9.25 -4.72
CA GLN A 112 10.85 -10.34 -3.76
C GLN A 112 9.83 -10.22 -2.62
N ALA A 113 9.63 -9.02 -2.07
CA ALA A 113 8.65 -8.75 -1.02
C ALA A 113 7.21 -9.01 -1.49
N ILE A 114 6.92 -8.73 -2.76
CA ILE A 114 5.60 -8.97 -3.39
C ILE A 114 5.39 -10.44 -3.80
N ALA A 115 6.46 -11.22 -3.96
CA ALA A 115 6.41 -12.59 -4.45
C ALA A 115 5.40 -13.50 -3.72
N PRO A 116 5.26 -13.49 -2.38
CA PRO A 116 4.28 -14.35 -1.68
C PRO A 116 2.85 -14.16 -2.17
N ALA A 117 2.39 -12.91 -2.33
CA ALA A 117 1.05 -12.62 -2.83
C ALA A 117 0.91 -12.99 -4.32
N ARG A 118 1.93 -12.67 -5.13
CA ARG A 118 1.95 -12.97 -6.56
C ARG A 118 1.88 -14.48 -6.81
N ASP A 119 2.72 -15.26 -6.14
CA ASP A 119 2.88 -16.70 -6.36
C ASP A 119 1.62 -17.46 -5.90
N LYS A 120 0.92 -16.95 -4.87
CA LYS A 120 -0.39 -17.45 -4.44
C LYS A 120 -1.58 -16.83 -5.19
N ARG A 121 -1.33 -16.00 -6.21
CA ARG A 121 -2.35 -15.36 -7.07
C ARG A 121 -3.33 -14.49 -6.29
N ILE A 122 -2.87 -13.90 -5.19
CA ILE A 122 -3.66 -12.99 -4.35
C ILE A 122 -3.47 -11.57 -4.86
N PRO A 123 -4.55 -10.86 -5.22
CA PRO A 123 -4.44 -9.46 -5.64
C PRO A 123 -3.99 -8.59 -4.47
N PHE A 124 -3.25 -7.53 -4.77
CA PHE A 124 -2.65 -6.69 -3.74
C PHE A 124 -2.58 -5.20 -4.12
N ALA A 125 -2.33 -4.35 -3.13
CA ALA A 125 -2.02 -2.93 -3.30
C ALA A 125 -0.90 -2.50 -2.34
N THR A 126 -0.17 -1.46 -2.71
CA THR A 126 0.99 -0.96 -1.96
C THR A 126 0.91 0.54 -1.67
N VAL A 127 1.37 0.94 -0.50
CA VAL A 127 1.63 2.35 -0.16
C VAL A 127 3.08 2.48 0.25
N PHE A 128 3.67 3.65 0.02
CA PHE A 128 5.05 3.92 0.42
C PHE A 128 5.15 4.32 1.89
N GLY A 129 6.20 3.84 2.55
CA GLY A 129 6.72 4.30 3.82
C GLY A 129 7.99 5.12 3.66
N ASN A 130 8.57 5.58 4.77
CA ASN A 130 9.75 6.43 4.75
C ASN A 130 11.01 5.69 4.29
N HIS A 131 11.13 4.39 4.54
CA HIS A 131 12.28 3.59 4.11
C HIS A 131 12.27 3.27 2.61
N ASP A 132 11.10 3.30 1.97
CA ASP A 132 10.96 2.96 0.54
C ASP A 132 11.61 3.99 -0.41
N ASP A 133 12.06 5.13 0.11
CA ASP A 133 12.92 6.08 -0.59
C ASP A 133 13.89 6.85 0.34
N ALA A 134 14.19 6.31 1.53
CA ALA A 134 15.18 6.87 2.45
C ALA A 134 16.56 6.93 1.79
N ARG A 135 17.36 7.94 2.11
CA ARG A 135 18.74 8.07 1.60
C ARG A 135 19.64 6.99 2.19
N PHE A 136 20.74 6.67 1.51
CA PHE A 136 21.77 5.81 2.11
C PHE A 136 22.36 6.48 3.35
N GLU A 137 22.39 5.76 4.46
CA GLU A 137 23.07 6.18 5.68
C GLU A 137 24.37 5.40 5.81
N TRP A 138 25.50 6.12 5.86
CA TRP A 138 26.81 5.49 5.99
C TRP A 138 26.98 4.91 7.40
N PRO A 139 27.14 3.58 7.56
CA PRO A 139 27.32 2.99 8.87
C PRO A 139 28.65 3.45 9.47
N MET A 140 28.61 4.01 10.68
CA MET A 140 29.82 4.54 11.32
C MET A 140 30.86 3.44 11.58
N GLU A 141 30.43 2.18 11.73
CA GLU A 141 31.34 1.06 11.91
C GLU A 141 32.23 0.81 10.67
N TRP A 142 31.79 1.23 9.48
CA TRP A 142 32.58 1.07 8.25
C TRP A 142 33.84 1.94 8.22
N PHE A 143 33.92 2.94 9.10
CA PHE A 143 35.10 3.79 9.28
C PHE A 143 36.02 3.30 10.42
N SER A 144 35.77 2.09 10.95
CA SER A 144 36.65 1.40 11.88
C SER A 144 37.71 0.53 11.13
N PRO A 145 38.73 -0.04 11.79
CA PRO A 145 39.82 -0.76 11.12
C PRO A 145 39.41 -1.89 10.14
N PRO A 146 38.32 -2.66 10.36
CA PRO A 146 37.77 -3.58 9.38
C PRO A 146 37.35 -2.95 8.04
N GLY A 147 37.04 -1.65 8.03
CA GLY A 147 36.66 -0.90 6.83
C GLY A 147 35.25 -1.19 6.32
N VAL A 148 34.96 -0.68 5.12
CA VAL A 148 33.72 -0.94 4.37
C VAL A 148 33.67 -2.43 3.98
N PRO A 149 32.60 -3.17 4.32
CA PRO A 149 32.42 -4.56 3.91
C PRO A 149 32.50 -4.74 2.38
N LYS A 150 32.92 -5.93 1.94
CA LYS A 150 32.87 -6.28 0.52
C LYS A 150 31.41 -6.41 0.09
N VAL A 151 30.93 -5.42 -0.65
CA VAL A 151 29.59 -5.44 -1.24
C VAL A 151 29.59 -6.44 -2.41
N SER A 152 28.76 -7.48 -2.31
CA SER A 152 28.48 -8.40 -3.40
C SER A 152 27.25 -7.93 -4.16
N CYS A 153 27.44 -7.33 -5.34
CA CYS A 153 26.32 -6.92 -6.18
C CYS A 153 25.72 -8.12 -6.93
N PRO A 154 24.39 -8.23 -7.06
CA PRO A 154 23.77 -9.25 -7.88
C PRO A 154 24.28 -9.16 -9.34
N ALA A 155 24.61 -10.28 -9.97
CA ALA A 155 25.18 -10.34 -11.32
C ALA A 155 24.30 -9.71 -12.43
N ALA A 156 23.03 -9.41 -12.15
CA ALA A 156 22.13 -8.69 -13.05
C ALA A 156 22.44 -7.19 -13.16
N ALA A 157 23.21 -6.64 -12.23
CA ALA A 157 23.79 -5.30 -12.31
C ALA A 157 25.16 -5.44 -13.01
N GLY A 158 25.30 -4.91 -14.22
CA GLY A 158 26.59 -4.93 -14.93
C GLY A 158 27.72 -4.35 -14.07
N ALA A 159 28.97 -4.74 -14.35
CA ALA A 159 30.17 -4.46 -13.53
C ALA A 159 30.48 -2.97 -13.20
N GLY A 160 29.64 -2.01 -13.62
CA GLY A 160 29.72 -0.59 -13.29
C GLY A 160 28.50 0.00 -12.56
N ASP A 161 27.56 -0.83 -12.07
CA ASP A 161 26.24 -0.39 -11.57
C ASP A 161 26.03 -0.57 -10.04
N CYS A 162 27.11 -0.83 -9.30
CA CYS A 162 27.08 -0.84 -7.83
C CYS A 162 27.14 0.60 -7.30
N SER A 163 25.99 1.22 -7.05
CA SER A 163 25.92 2.54 -6.44
C SER A 163 24.87 2.59 -5.32
N PHE A 164 25.14 3.38 -4.28
CA PHE A 164 24.21 3.63 -3.17
C PHE A 164 23.14 4.65 -3.59
N ARG A 165 22.33 4.30 -4.60
CA ARG A 165 21.36 5.20 -5.22
C ARG A 165 19.92 4.68 -5.24
N GLY A 166 19.71 3.39 -4.92
CA GLY A 166 18.40 2.74 -4.81
C GLY A 166 17.45 3.03 -5.97
N THR A 167 16.13 3.03 -5.72
CA THR A 167 15.12 3.28 -6.77
C THR A 167 14.01 4.15 -6.19
N GLY A 168 13.69 5.26 -6.85
CA GLY A 168 12.66 6.18 -6.37
C GLY A 168 11.24 5.64 -6.47
N ARG A 169 10.33 6.15 -5.63
CA ARG A 169 8.91 5.75 -5.52
C ARG A 169 8.18 5.64 -6.86
N VAL A 170 8.37 6.62 -7.76
CA VAL A 170 7.72 6.61 -9.10
C VAL A 170 8.15 5.39 -9.91
N GLU A 171 9.44 5.05 -9.87
CA GLU A 171 9.97 3.92 -10.62
C GLU A 171 9.60 2.58 -9.97
N LEU A 172 9.61 2.50 -8.63
CA LEU A 172 9.11 1.33 -7.88
C LEU A 172 7.65 1.03 -8.24
N MET A 173 6.77 2.03 -8.14
CA MET A 173 5.35 1.91 -8.48
C MET A 173 5.17 1.46 -9.94
N ARG A 174 5.88 2.09 -10.88
CA ARG A 174 5.82 1.73 -12.30
C ARG A 174 6.21 0.28 -12.53
N LYS A 175 7.35 -0.15 -11.97
CA LYS A 175 7.85 -1.53 -12.12
C LYS A 175 6.92 -2.56 -11.49
N GLU A 176 6.37 -2.28 -10.31
CA GLU A 176 5.38 -3.14 -9.65
C GLU A 176 4.15 -3.35 -10.54
N VAL A 177 3.53 -2.25 -10.99
CA VAL A 177 2.30 -2.29 -11.79
C VAL A 177 2.54 -2.96 -13.14
N GLU A 178 3.66 -2.67 -13.80
CA GLU A 178 4.00 -3.27 -15.09
C GLU A 178 4.27 -4.77 -15.01
N ARG A 179 4.92 -5.23 -13.94
CA ARG A 179 5.27 -6.63 -13.73
C ARG A 179 4.09 -7.45 -13.20
N ASN A 180 3.18 -6.82 -12.46
CA ASN A 180 2.07 -7.47 -11.78
C ASN A 180 0.70 -7.01 -12.30
N ARG A 181 0.56 -6.73 -13.61
CA ARG A 181 -0.67 -6.17 -14.21
C ARG A 181 -1.96 -6.91 -13.83
N GLU A 182 -1.87 -8.23 -13.67
CA GLU A 182 -3.00 -9.07 -13.28
C GLU A 182 -3.32 -9.05 -11.78
N LEU A 183 -2.39 -8.65 -10.90
CA LEU A 183 -2.51 -8.83 -9.45
C LEU A 183 -2.36 -7.54 -8.64
N SER A 184 -1.51 -6.60 -9.06
CA SER A 184 -1.45 -5.27 -8.46
C SER A 184 -2.71 -4.45 -8.77
N PHE A 185 -3.21 -3.74 -7.77
CA PHE A 185 -4.23 -2.69 -7.82
C PHE A 185 -3.64 -1.33 -7.43
N SER A 186 -2.32 -1.26 -7.27
CA SER A 186 -1.61 -0.03 -6.96
C SER A 186 -1.66 0.94 -8.14
N ALA A 187 -1.59 2.24 -7.83
CA ALA A 187 -1.50 3.28 -8.83
C ALA A 187 -0.73 4.49 -8.31
N SER A 188 -0.15 5.26 -9.23
CA SER A 188 0.27 6.63 -8.91
C SER A 188 -0.96 7.54 -8.85
N GLY A 189 -0.94 8.46 -7.90
CA GLY A 189 -1.90 9.56 -7.84
C GLY A 189 -1.68 10.60 -8.94
N PRO A 190 -2.53 11.65 -8.99
CA PRO A 190 -2.33 12.76 -9.90
C PRO A 190 -0.96 13.43 -9.71
N ASN A 191 -0.32 13.84 -10.80
CA ASN A 191 0.97 14.54 -10.76
C ASN A 191 0.95 15.81 -9.90
N SER A 192 -0.22 16.43 -9.70
CA SER A 192 -0.39 17.58 -8.82
C SER A 192 -0.18 17.28 -7.34
N LEU A 193 -0.06 16.01 -6.94
CA LEU A 193 0.23 15.58 -5.57
C LEU A 193 1.73 15.34 -5.34
N TRP A 194 2.58 15.48 -6.35
CA TRP A 194 4.03 15.32 -6.21
C TRP A 194 4.57 16.21 -5.06
N PRO A 195 5.50 15.72 -4.21
CA PRO A 195 6.31 14.49 -4.33
C PRO A 195 5.60 13.18 -3.97
N SER A 196 4.37 13.24 -3.46
CA SER A 196 3.60 12.09 -3.00
C SER A 196 3.08 11.22 -4.16
N VAL A 197 3.31 9.89 -4.10
CA VAL A 197 3.11 8.97 -5.23
C VAL A 197 1.91 8.05 -5.04
N SER A 198 1.87 7.23 -3.99
CA SER A 198 0.81 6.21 -3.79
C SER A 198 -0.48 6.86 -3.24
N ASN A 199 -1.22 7.55 -4.10
CA ASN A 199 -2.52 8.17 -3.78
C ASN A 199 -3.61 7.67 -4.72
N TYR A 200 -4.43 6.73 -4.27
CA TYR A 200 -5.45 6.11 -5.11
C TYR A 200 -6.55 5.47 -4.28
N VAL A 201 -7.63 5.07 -4.97
CA VAL A 201 -8.79 4.42 -4.35
C VAL A 201 -9.05 3.10 -5.06
N VAL A 202 -9.19 2.03 -4.29
CA VAL A 202 -9.54 0.69 -4.79
C VAL A 202 -10.96 0.34 -4.31
N PRO A 203 -11.96 0.37 -5.20
CA PRO A 203 -13.31 -0.09 -4.88
C PRO A 203 -13.38 -1.62 -4.85
N VAL A 204 -14.05 -2.17 -3.85
CA VAL A 204 -14.42 -3.60 -3.80
C VAL A 204 -15.88 -3.73 -4.24
N GLY A 205 -16.13 -4.39 -5.37
CA GLY A 205 -17.47 -4.63 -5.88
C GLY A 205 -18.23 -5.75 -5.14
N SER A 206 -19.56 -5.67 -5.20
CA SER A 206 -20.45 -6.74 -4.71
C SER A 206 -20.31 -8.05 -5.50
N SER A 207 -20.59 -9.18 -4.84
CA SER A 207 -20.63 -10.52 -5.43
C SER A 207 -21.78 -10.71 -6.43
N ASN A 208 -22.88 -9.98 -6.26
CA ASN A 208 -24.07 -10.08 -7.13
C ASN A 208 -24.01 -9.20 -8.39
N GLY A 209 -22.90 -8.50 -8.63
CA GLY A 209 -22.72 -7.71 -9.85
C GLY A 209 -23.57 -6.43 -9.93
N SER A 210 -24.15 -5.96 -8.82
CA SER A 210 -25.02 -4.76 -8.74
C SER A 210 -24.40 -3.45 -9.23
N GLY A 211 -23.11 -3.44 -9.56
CA GLY A 211 -22.37 -2.27 -10.03
C GLY A 211 -21.83 -1.37 -8.91
N SER A 212 -22.50 -1.32 -7.75
CA SER A 212 -22.07 -0.51 -6.61
C SER A 212 -20.99 -1.21 -5.76
N PRO A 213 -19.92 -0.50 -5.34
CA PRO A 213 -18.95 -1.01 -4.38
C PRO A 213 -19.57 -1.29 -3.01
N VAL A 214 -19.08 -2.32 -2.33
CA VAL A 214 -19.38 -2.64 -0.93
C VAL A 214 -18.37 -2.05 0.05
N LEU A 215 -17.22 -1.59 -0.46
CA LEU A 215 -16.14 -0.96 0.29
C LEU A 215 -15.33 -0.06 -0.64
N LEU A 216 -14.84 1.06 -0.13
CA LEU A 216 -13.77 1.84 -0.76
C LEU A 216 -12.53 1.82 0.13
N MET A 217 -11.40 1.39 -0.44
CA MET A 217 -10.10 1.41 0.21
C MET A 217 -9.30 2.60 -0.32
N TYR A 218 -8.92 3.52 0.55
CA TYR A 218 -8.10 4.69 0.21
C TYR A 218 -6.65 4.44 0.61
N PHE A 219 -5.73 4.70 -0.32
CA PHE A 219 -4.29 4.60 -0.10
C PHE A 219 -3.72 6.01 -0.22
N LEU A 220 -3.01 6.46 0.81
CA LEU A 220 -2.40 7.77 0.86
C LEU A 220 -0.93 7.64 1.22
N ASP A 221 -0.09 8.32 0.46
CA ASP A 221 1.33 8.39 0.74
C ASP A 221 1.58 9.43 1.85
N SER A 222 2.01 8.96 3.02
CA SER A 222 2.29 9.77 4.21
C SER A 222 3.66 10.48 4.17
N GLY A 223 4.43 10.29 3.11
CA GLY A 223 5.76 10.88 2.96
C GLY A 223 6.87 10.20 3.74
N GLY A 224 7.84 10.98 4.18
CA GLY A 224 9.07 10.51 4.82
C GLY A 224 10.18 10.16 3.82
N GLY A 225 11.32 9.70 4.34
CA GLY A 225 12.48 9.32 3.53
C GLY A 225 13.15 10.52 2.90
N SER A 226 12.89 10.76 1.62
CA SER A 226 13.52 11.86 0.87
C SER A 226 12.82 13.22 1.05
N TYR A 227 11.63 13.25 1.65
CA TYR A 227 10.83 14.45 1.91
C TYR A 227 10.04 14.33 3.24
N PRO A 228 9.39 15.41 3.74
CA PRO A 228 8.73 15.41 5.05
C PRO A 228 7.68 14.29 5.22
N GLY A 229 7.56 13.77 6.44
CA GLY A 229 6.59 12.75 6.82
C GLY A 229 5.24 13.37 7.10
N VAL A 230 4.54 13.82 6.06
CA VAL A 230 3.24 14.51 6.18
C VAL A 230 2.30 14.18 5.02
N ILE A 231 1.02 13.97 5.32
CA ILE A 231 -0.05 14.03 4.32
C ILE A 231 -0.38 15.50 4.05
N SER A 232 -0.12 15.96 2.83
CA SER A 232 -0.21 17.37 2.45
C SER A 232 -1.65 17.89 2.36
N GLY A 233 -1.80 19.23 2.36
CA GLY A 233 -3.07 19.89 2.07
C GLY A 233 -3.61 19.54 0.66
N ALA A 234 -2.75 19.40 -0.34
CA ALA A 234 -3.14 19.00 -1.68
C ALA A 234 -3.74 17.58 -1.71
N GLN A 235 -3.16 16.64 -0.95
CA GLN A 235 -3.75 15.30 -0.77
C GLN A 235 -5.08 15.37 -0.02
N SER A 236 -5.21 16.25 0.98
CA SER A 236 -6.45 16.47 1.71
C SER A 236 -7.58 17.01 0.81
N ASP A 237 -7.27 17.95 -0.08
CA ASP A 237 -8.23 18.47 -1.07
C ASP A 237 -8.62 17.42 -2.11
N TRP A 238 -7.64 16.65 -2.59
CA TRP A 238 -7.88 15.52 -3.47
C TRP A 238 -8.76 14.45 -2.82
N LEU A 239 -8.51 14.13 -1.54
CA LEU A 239 -9.30 13.17 -0.78
C LEU A 239 -10.77 13.63 -0.66
N GLN A 240 -11.00 14.90 -0.31
CA GLN A 240 -12.35 15.46 -0.28
C GLN A 240 -13.03 15.45 -1.65
N ALA A 241 -12.28 15.69 -2.74
CA ALA A 241 -12.81 15.57 -4.09
C ALA A 241 -13.22 14.11 -4.39
N LYS A 242 -12.41 13.12 -3.99
CA LYS A 242 -12.73 11.70 -4.15
C LYS A 242 -13.93 11.26 -3.33
N PHE A 243 -14.10 11.78 -2.12
CA PHE A 243 -15.31 11.57 -1.33
C PHE A 243 -16.57 12.03 -2.05
N ARG A 244 -16.54 13.22 -2.66
CA ARG A 244 -17.67 13.75 -3.44
C ARG A 244 -17.90 12.98 -4.74
N GLU A 245 -16.84 12.53 -5.39
CA GLU A 245 -16.89 11.79 -6.66
C GLU A 245 -17.42 10.36 -6.48
N LEU A 246 -16.90 9.62 -5.51
CA LEU A 246 -17.10 8.18 -5.40
C LEU A 246 -18.20 7.78 -4.42
N ASN A 247 -18.46 8.61 -3.41
CA ASN A 247 -19.39 8.28 -2.32
C ASN A 247 -20.01 9.57 -1.73
N PRO A 248 -20.73 10.36 -2.55
CA PRO A 248 -21.26 11.68 -2.18
C PRO A 248 -22.26 11.64 -1.02
N ASP A 249 -23.00 10.54 -0.88
CA ASP A 249 -23.98 10.31 0.17
C ASP A 249 -23.40 9.57 1.40
N GLY A 250 -22.13 9.17 1.35
CA GLY A 250 -21.46 8.46 2.44
C GLY A 250 -22.10 7.10 2.77
N ARG A 251 -22.76 6.44 1.80
CA ARG A 251 -23.43 5.15 2.05
C ARG A 251 -22.48 3.95 1.99
N ILE A 252 -21.40 4.07 1.23
CA ILE A 252 -20.39 3.00 1.11
C ILE A 252 -19.41 3.15 2.28
N PRO A 253 -19.10 2.09 3.04
CA PRO A 253 -18.08 2.15 4.07
C PRO A 253 -16.69 2.34 3.46
N GLU A 254 -15.83 3.05 4.17
CA GLU A 254 -14.51 3.47 3.70
C GLU A 254 -13.46 3.13 4.75
N ILE A 255 -12.34 2.58 4.30
CA ILE A 255 -11.16 2.32 5.13
C ILE A 255 -9.92 2.92 4.47
N MET A 256 -8.91 3.23 5.27
CA MET A 256 -7.74 3.96 4.82
C MET A 256 -6.45 3.27 5.21
N PHE A 257 -5.44 3.44 4.37
CA PHE A 257 -4.10 2.90 4.51
C PHE A 257 -3.09 4.00 4.20
N TRP A 258 -2.22 4.28 5.15
CA TRP A 258 -0.99 5.06 4.95
C TRP A 258 0.06 4.59 5.95
N HIS A 259 1.32 4.91 5.74
CA HIS A 259 2.38 4.28 6.53
C HIS A 259 2.61 4.98 7.89
N ILE A 260 2.97 6.26 7.90
CA ILE A 260 3.36 6.99 9.12
C ILE A 260 2.10 7.42 9.90
N PRO A 261 1.96 7.07 11.18
CA PRO A 261 0.80 7.41 12.01
C PRO A 261 0.57 8.91 12.07
N SER A 262 -0.67 9.39 11.99
CA SER A 262 -0.95 10.82 12.18
C SER A 262 -0.75 11.22 13.66
N THR A 263 -0.70 12.53 13.95
CA THR A 263 -0.58 13.00 15.34
C THR A 263 -1.78 12.60 16.21
N ALA A 264 -2.92 12.23 15.59
CA ALA A 264 -4.06 11.65 16.29
C ALA A 264 -3.70 10.34 17.02
N TYR A 265 -2.80 9.51 16.46
CA TYR A 265 -2.33 8.29 17.13
C TYR A 265 -1.57 8.62 18.42
N ALA A 266 -0.72 9.65 18.40
CA ALA A 266 -0.01 10.11 19.58
C ALA A 266 -0.96 10.68 20.65
N SER A 267 -2.09 11.27 20.24
CA SER A 267 -3.12 11.77 21.17
C SER A 267 -3.93 10.65 21.85
N VAL A 268 -4.00 9.48 21.22
CA VAL A 268 -4.73 8.29 21.72
C VAL A 268 -3.81 7.38 22.53
N ALA A 269 -2.53 7.32 22.19
CA ALA A 269 -1.55 6.51 22.91
C ALA A 269 -1.50 6.89 24.40
N PRO A 270 -1.56 5.91 25.33
CA PRO A 270 -1.48 6.17 26.75
C PRO A 270 -0.08 6.66 27.11
N LYS A 271 0.00 7.45 28.17
CA LYS A 271 1.29 7.74 28.82
C LYS A 271 1.80 6.43 29.43
N SER A 272 3.10 6.14 29.28
CA SER A 272 3.79 4.85 29.50
C SER A 272 3.53 4.11 30.83
N THR A 273 2.82 4.70 31.78
CA THR A 273 2.47 4.13 33.09
C THR A 273 0.98 3.78 33.24
N ALA A 274 0.14 4.09 32.24
CA ALA A 274 -1.29 3.80 32.27
C ALA A 274 -1.62 2.44 31.63
N GLY A 275 -2.55 1.71 32.24
CA GLY A 275 -3.12 0.51 31.64
C GLY A 275 -3.87 0.82 30.33
N VAL A 276 -4.03 -0.19 29.48
CA VAL A 276 -4.77 -0.07 28.21
C VAL A 276 -6.25 0.09 28.52
N ALA A 277 -6.79 1.30 28.42
CA ALA A 277 -8.19 1.56 28.67
C ALA A 277 -9.04 0.92 27.56
N GLN A 278 -10.07 0.16 27.94
CA GLN A 278 -11.07 -0.33 26.99
C GLN A 278 -11.74 0.87 26.30
N PRO A 279 -12.06 0.78 24.99
CA PRO A 279 -12.04 -0.43 24.16
C PRO A 279 -10.77 -0.57 23.28
N CYS A 280 -9.63 -0.02 23.70
CA CYS A 280 -8.36 -0.27 23.01
C CYS A 280 -7.90 -1.72 23.18
N VAL A 281 -7.34 -2.31 22.12
CA VAL A 281 -6.75 -3.65 22.13
C VAL A 281 -5.34 -3.64 21.54
N GLY A 282 -4.47 -4.53 22.03
CA GLY A 282 -3.13 -4.75 21.49
C GLY A 282 -1.99 -4.04 22.22
N SER A 283 -0.81 -4.11 21.60
CA SER A 283 0.48 -3.68 22.14
C SER A 283 0.63 -2.16 22.03
N ILE A 284 0.02 -1.42 22.96
CA ILE A 284 -0.05 0.06 22.91
C ILE A 284 1.08 0.78 23.63
N ASN A 285 1.74 0.11 24.59
CA ASN A 285 2.79 0.68 25.44
C ASN A 285 4.18 0.13 25.09
N ALA A 286 4.32 -0.52 23.93
CA ALA A 286 5.57 -1.17 23.53
C ALA A 286 6.67 -0.15 23.19
N GLU A 287 6.29 1.02 22.68
CA GLU A 287 7.18 2.14 22.38
C GLU A 287 6.41 3.47 22.41
N SER A 288 7.04 4.58 22.01
CA SER A 288 6.35 5.86 21.79
C SER A 288 5.88 5.96 20.34
N VAL A 289 4.72 6.57 20.11
CA VAL A 289 4.23 6.84 18.75
C VAL A 289 5.18 7.78 18.01
N ALA A 290 5.69 7.35 16.86
CA ALA A 290 6.49 8.15 15.94
C ALA A 290 5.57 8.72 14.85
N SER A 291 4.80 9.76 15.19
CA SER A 291 3.81 10.33 14.27
C SER A 291 4.45 11.17 13.15
N GLN A 292 3.64 11.43 12.11
CA GLN A 292 3.87 12.46 11.10
C GLN A 292 4.31 13.78 11.73
N ASP A 293 5.14 14.52 11.00
CA ASP A 293 5.73 15.80 11.45
C ASP A 293 4.66 16.80 11.88
N LYS A 294 3.51 16.76 11.21
CA LYS A 294 2.38 17.64 11.46
C LYS A 294 1.07 17.07 10.92
N GLU A 295 -0.03 17.30 11.63
CA GLU A 295 -1.37 17.15 11.07
C GLU A 295 -1.79 18.43 10.35
N ILE A 296 -2.13 18.33 9.06
CA ILE A 296 -2.51 19.48 8.23
C ILE A 296 -4.03 19.67 8.23
N ALA A 297 -4.78 18.65 7.86
CA ALA A 297 -6.25 18.69 7.74
C ALA A 297 -6.90 17.30 7.63
N THR A 298 -6.12 16.25 7.39
CA THR A 298 -6.63 14.92 7.04
C THR A 298 -7.55 14.40 8.13
N MET A 299 -7.10 14.36 9.38
CA MET A 299 -7.92 13.82 10.47
C MET A 299 -9.19 14.64 10.73
N ASP A 300 -9.14 15.97 10.58
CA ASP A 300 -10.32 16.84 10.69
C ASP A 300 -11.37 16.57 9.62
N ILE A 301 -10.93 16.17 8.42
CA ILE A 301 -11.80 15.74 7.33
C ILE A 301 -12.41 14.37 7.66
N LEU A 302 -11.59 13.42 8.14
CA LEU A 302 -12.04 12.04 8.39
C LEU A 302 -13.08 11.95 9.50
N VAL A 303 -12.90 12.67 10.62
CA VAL A 303 -13.85 12.61 11.75
C VAL A 303 -15.23 13.18 11.40
N LYS A 304 -15.30 14.05 10.38
CA LYS A 304 -16.56 14.61 9.85
C LYS A 304 -17.23 13.70 8.82
N ARG A 305 -16.63 12.54 8.49
CA ARG A 305 -17.12 11.62 7.47
C ARG A 305 -17.50 10.25 8.07
N PRO A 306 -18.77 10.05 8.45
CA PRO A 306 -19.24 8.84 9.14
C PRO A 306 -19.06 7.52 8.35
N SER A 307 -18.86 7.60 7.03
CA SER A 307 -18.55 6.44 6.19
C SER A 307 -17.13 5.90 6.42
N VAL A 308 -16.21 6.71 6.93
CA VAL A 308 -14.84 6.27 7.28
C VAL A 308 -14.89 5.50 8.58
N LYS A 309 -14.46 4.23 8.55
CA LYS A 309 -14.58 3.29 9.67
C LYS A 309 -13.27 3.05 10.39
N ALA A 310 -12.17 2.94 9.65
CA ALA A 310 -10.86 2.67 10.21
C ALA A 310 -9.75 3.23 9.34
N VAL A 311 -8.66 3.61 9.99
CA VAL A 311 -7.37 3.97 9.40
C VAL A 311 -6.35 2.95 9.89
N PHE A 312 -5.56 2.40 8.97
CA PHE A 312 -4.49 1.46 9.26
C PHE A 312 -3.12 2.07 8.93
N VAL A 313 -2.17 1.91 9.85
CA VAL A 313 -0.79 2.44 9.76
C VAL A 313 0.27 1.40 10.16
N GLY A 314 1.53 1.64 9.81
CA GLY A 314 2.68 0.81 10.20
C GLY A 314 3.69 1.63 11.03
N HIS A 315 4.96 1.60 10.62
CA HIS A 315 6.05 2.49 11.05
C HIS A 315 6.63 2.19 12.45
N ASN A 316 5.78 2.06 13.47
CA ASN A 316 6.21 1.66 14.80
C ASN A 316 6.23 0.13 14.91
N HIS A 317 7.42 -0.48 15.01
CA HIS A 317 7.58 -1.94 14.91
C HIS A 317 7.10 -2.74 16.14
N GLY A 318 6.95 -2.09 17.29
CA GLY A 318 6.43 -2.68 18.52
C GLY A 318 4.93 -2.49 18.70
N MET A 319 4.30 -1.64 17.89
CA MET A 319 2.89 -1.29 17.99
C MET A 319 2.03 -2.17 17.10
N ASP A 320 0.87 -2.56 17.59
CA ASP A 320 -0.11 -3.29 16.79
C ASP A 320 -1.55 -3.08 17.26
N TRP A 321 -1.82 -1.97 17.95
CA TRP A 321 -3.08 -1.76 18.64
C TRP A 321 -4.16 -1.15 17.75
N CYS A 322 -5.42 -1.32 18.16
CA CYS A 322 -6.57 -0.58 17.63
C CYS A 322 -7.27 0.17 18.76
N CYS A 323 -7.59 1.44 18.56
CA CYS A 323 -8.31 2.28 19.52
C CYS A 323 -9.37 3.15 18.83
N PRO A 324 -10.46 3.50 19.53
CA PRO A 324 -11.44 4.44 19.01
C PRO A 324 -10.86 5.86 18.98
N TYR A 325 -11.21 6.61 17.94
CA TYR A 325 -10.93 8.02 17.81
C TYR A 325 -12.17 8.72 17.25
N GLN A 326 -12.92 9.38 18.14
CA GLN A 326 -14.22 9.99 17.83
C GLN A 326 -15.21 8.98 17.21
N LYS A 327 -15.37 8.99 15.88
CA LYS A 327 -16.34 8.16 15.12
C LYS A 327 -15.67 7.10 14.23
N LEU A 328 -14.36 6.93 14.34
CA LEU A 328 -13.57 5.97 13.56
C LEU A 328 -12.56 5.24 14.46
N TRP A 329 -11.91 4.23 13.91
CA TRP A 329 -10.84 3.49 14.58
C TRP A 329 -9.47 3.82 14.00
N LEU A 330 -8.48 3.95 14.89
CA LEU A 330 -7.07 4.08 14.54
C LEU A 330 -6.38 2.76 14.88
N CYS A 331 -5.70 2.17 13.90
CA CYS A 331 -5.13 0.84 14.02
C CYS A 331 -3.71 0.78 13.49
N TYR A 332 -2.78 0.29 14.28
CA TYR A 332 -1.49 -0.18 13.80
C TYR A 332 -1.62 -1.59 13.22
N ALA A 333 -0.99 -1.81 12.07
CA ALA A 333 -0.62 -3.14 11.62
C ALA A 333 0.50 -3.69 12.53
N ARG A 334 0.71 -5.01 12.48
CA ARG A 334 1.85 -5.64 13.15
C ARG A 334 3.05 -5.61 12.21
N HIS A 335 4.23 -5.34 12.77
CA HIS A 335 5.52 -5.54 12.11
C HIS A 335 5.62 -6.97 11.56
N THR A 336 5.55 -7.09 10.24
CA THR A 336 5.55 -8.39 9.55
C THR A 336 6.98 -8.81 9.20
N GLY A 337 7.84 -7.83 8.87
CA GLY A 337 9.22 -8.07 8.46
C GLY A 337 10.08 -8.60 9.59
N TYR A 338 11.04 -9.43 9.24
CA TYR A 338 12.12 -9.81 10.16
C TYR A 338 13.29 -8.81 10.11
N GLY A 339 13.34 -7.94 9.10
CA GLY A 339 14.17 -6.74 9.10
C GLY A 339 13.61 -5.64 10.00
N GLY A 340 14.25 -4.47 9.95
CA GLY A 340 13.92 -3.32 10.78
C GLY A 340 14.35 -3.49 12.25
N TYR A 341 14.10 -2.45 13.06
CA TYR A 341 14.47 -2.47 14.47
C TYR A 341 13.52 -3.32 15.34
N GLY A 342 14.00 -3.71 16.51
CA GLY A 342 13.20 -4.34 17.56
C GLY A 342 13.07 -5.86 17.47
N SER A 343 12.79 -6.48 18.61
CA SER A 343 12.77 -7.93 18.81
C SER A 343 11.39 -8.52 19.13
N TRP A 344 10.31 -7.74 18.95
CA TRP A 344 8.94 -8.20 19.19
C TRP A 344 8.53 -9.32 18.24
N ASP A 345 7.62 -10.20 18.65
CA ASP A 345 7.17 -11.29 17.79
C ASP A 345 6.57 -10.76 16.47
N ARG A 346 6.76 -11.46 15.36
CA ARG A 346 6.21 -11.01 14.07
C ARG A 346 4.78 -11.48 13.89
N GLY A 347 4.02 -10.78 13.07
CA GLY A 347 2.65 -11.15 12.76
C GLY A 347 2.05 -10.31 11.65
N VAL A 348 0.84 -10.66 11.26
CA VAL A 348 0.11 -10.03 10.15
C VAL A 348 -1.25 -9.60 10.66
N ARG A 349 -1.66 -8.36 10.38
CA ARG A 349 -3.02 -7.92 10.69
C ARG A 349 -3.99 -8.36 9.60
N LEU A 350 -5.09 -8.95 10.00
CA LEU A 350 -6.19 -9.34 9.14
C LEU A 350 -7.38 -8.41 9.38
N VAL A 351 -8.11 -8.11 8.32
CA VAL A 351 -9.36 -7.34 8.36
C VAL A 351 -10.41 -8.05 7.52
N GLU A 352 -11.56 -8.33 8.10
CA GLU A 352 -12.65 -9.02 7.42
C GLU A 352 -13.95 -8.21 7.52
N LEU A 353 -14.60 -8.02 6.38
CA LEU A 353 -15.90 -7.37 6.33
C LEU A 353 -16.98 -8.30 6.88
N ILE A 354 -17.62 -7.90 7.95
CA ILE A 354 -18.82 -8.56 8.46
C ILE A 354 -20.04 -7.87 7.84
N GLY A 355 -21.05 -8.68 7.48
CA GLY A 355 -22.29 -8.28 6.80
C GLY A 355 -23.14 -7.26 7.57
N LYS A 356 -24.44 -7.15 7.28
CA LYS A 356 -25.28 -6.06 7.83
C LYS A 356 -25.63 -6.29 9.33
N PRO A 357 -25.53 -5.26 10.21
CA PRO A 357 -24.98 -3.92 9.95
C PRO A 357 -23.45 -3.98 9.78
N PHE A 358 -22.93 -3.16 8.83
CA PHE A 358 -21.51 -3.20 8.47
C PHE A 358 -20.61 -3.06 9.69
N SER A 359 -19.68 -4.01 9.82
CA SER A 359 -18.58 -3.94 10.78
C SER A 359 -17.33 -4.57 10.18
N LEU A 360 -16.18 -4.26 10.76
CA LEU A 360 -14.92 -4.92 10.41
C LEU A 360 -14.48 -5.77 11.58
N LYS A 361 -14.25 -7.07 11.35
CA LYS A 361 -13.46 -7.86 12.27
C LYS A 361 -11.98 -7.62 11.97
N SER A 362 -11.18 -7.34 12.99
CA SER A 362 -9.73 -7.30 12.83
C SER A 362 -9.04 -8.08 13.93
N TRP A 363 -7.96 -8.77 13.58
CA TRP A 363 -7.12 -9.54 14.49
C TRP A 363 -5.72 -9.63 13.88
N ILE A 364 -4.77 -10.17 14.65
CA ILE A 364 -3.41 -10.44 14.20
C ILE A 364 -3.19 -11.94 14.24
N THR A 365 -2.70 -12.50 13.14
CA THR A 365 -2.13 -13.86 13.14
C THR A 365 -0.63 -13.71 13.40
N MET A 366 -0.19 -14.17 14.55
CA MET A 366 1.21 -14.15 14.98
C MET A 366 2.02 -15.23 14.24
N ALA A 367 3.35 -15.09 14.21
CA ALA A 367 4.24 -16.05 13.54
C ALA A 367 4.17 -17.47 14.13
N ASN A 368 3.75 -17.61 15.39
CA ASN A 368 3.50 -18.90 16.05
C ASN A 368 2.10 -19.47 15.75
N GLY A 369 1.28 -18.79 14.93
CA GLY A 369 -0.10 -19.17 14.59
C GLY A 369 -1.18 -18.68 15.55
N GLU A 370 -0.81 -18.07 16.68
CA GLU A 370 -1.80 -17.57 17.65
C GLU A 370 -2.53 -16.32 17.15
N SER A 371 -3.76 -16.14 17.60
CA SER A 371 -4.53 -14.91 17.37
C SER A 371 -4.27 -13.89 18.46
N HIS A 372 -4.01 -12.64 18.08
CA HIS A 372 -3.77 -11.52 18.98
C HIS A 372 -4.62 -10.29 18.57
N SER A 373 -4.88 -9.39 19.53
CA SER A 373 -5.57 -8.11 19.27
C SER A 373 -6.88 -8.20 18.48
N GLU A 374 -7.69 -9.23 18.73
CA GLU A 374 -8.98 -9.40 18.06
C GLU A 374 -10.00 -8.34 18.54
N ILE A 375 -10.67 -7.67 17.60
CA ILE A 375 -11.66 -6.63 17.85
C ILE A 375 -12.68 -6.51 16.71
N ILE A 376 -13.90 -6.09 17.05
CA ILE A 376 -14.91 -5.67 16.09
C ILE A 376 -14.91 -4.14 16.03
N LEU A 377 -14.50 -3.59 14.89
CA LEU A 377 -14.53 -2.14 14.61
C LEU A 377 -15.94 -1.77 14.16
N ALA A 378 -16.86 -1.70 15.12
CA ALA A 378 -18.20 -1.15 14.93
C ALA A 378 -18.15 0.37 15.14
N SER A 379 -18.91 1.11 14.33
CA SER A 379 -19.11 2.57 14.46
C SER A 379 -20.44 2.89 15.11
#